data_AF-A0ABD3AEI6-F1
#
_entry.id   AF-A0ABD3AEI6-F1
#
_cell.length_a   1.000
_cell.length_b   1.000
_cell.length_c   1.000
_cell.angle_alpha   90.00
_cell.angle_beta   90.00
_cell.angle_gamma   90.00
#
_symmetry.space_group_name_H-M   'P 1'
#
loop_
_entity.id
_entity.type
_entity.pdbx_description
1 polymer ?
#
loop_
_entity_poly.entity_id
_entity_poly.type
_entity_poly.pdbx_seq_one_letter_code
_entity_poly.pdbx_strand_id
1 'polypeptide(L)'
;MHRDSRGGGGGGASKSEIMGGLSSLDRKRINDPLDKHLEKSSPSTSRVLKDKSSAVLATAAVPSTSAGIGGAAGKSHQRLDHRDTRSSSTLTTNKIKASDDESVTDSEESDVSGSDGDDTSWISWFCNLRGNEFFCEVDDEYIQDDFNLCGLSSQVPYYDYALDLILDVESSHSDMFTEEQNELVESAAEMLYGLIHVRYISTTKGMAAMLEKYKNFDFGRCPRVYCCGQPCLPVGQSDIPRSSTVKAYCAKCEDIYYPRSKYQGNIDGAYFGTTFPHLFLMTYGHLKPQKPAQGYVPRVFGFKLHRP
;
A
#
# COMPACT_ATOMS: atom_id res chain seq x y z
N MET A 1 -47.94 38.34 56.45
CA MET A 1 -48.51 39.26 55.43
C MET A 1 -47.63 39.09 54.19
N HIS A 2 -48.01 38.32 53.16
CA HIS A 2 -48.98 38.60 52.08
C HIS A 2 -48.47 39.57 50.99
N ARG A 3 -48.82 39.27 49.72
CA ARG A 3 -48.43 39.91 48.43
C ARG A 3 -47.11 39.37 47.87
N ASP A 4 -47.05 38.63 46.76
CA ASP A 4 -47.93 38.45 45.58
C ASP A 4 -48.20 39.68 44.70
N SER A 5 -47.62 39.68 43.49
CA SER A 5 -48.19 39.99 42.15
C SER A 5 -47.05 40.04 41.11
N ARG A 6 -47.00 39.26 40.01
CA ARG A 6 -47.90 39.02 38.85
C ARG A 6 -47.87 40.09 37.75
N GLY A 7 -47.59 39.63 36.52
CA GLY A 7 -47.84 40.30 35.23
C GLY A 7 -46.57 40.79 34.51
N GLY A 8 -46.32 40.53 33.21
CA GLY A 8 -46.97 39.62 32.26
C GLY A 8 -47.02 40.13 30.81
N GLY A 9 -46.79 39.26 29.81
CA GLY A 9 -47.36 39.38 28.45
C GLY A 9 -46.43 39.84 27.31
N GLY A 10 -46.46 39.07 26.20
CA GLY A 10 -45.92 39.42 24.87
C GLY A 10 -44.46 38.98 24.62
N GLY A 11 -44.09 38.29 23.54
CA GLY A 11 -44.87 37.82 22.39
C GLY A 11 -44.14 38.17 21.08
N GLY A 12 -43.50 37.19 20.43
CA GLY A 12 -42.78 37.39 19.17
C GLY A 12 -42.08 36.11 18.72
N ALA A 13 -42.41 35.63 17.52
CA ALA A 13 -41.82 34.44 16.92
C ALA A 13 -41.09 34.78 15.61
N SER A 14 -40.24 33.84 15.19
CA SER A 14 -39.76 33.58 13.82
C SER A 14 -38.43 34.19 13.34
N LYS A 15 -37.74 33.36 12.52
CA LYS A 15 -36.46 33.54 11.80
C LYS A 15 -35.22 33.41 12.69
N SER A 16 -34.43 32.33 12.66
CA SER A 16 -34.01 31.38 11.59
C SER A 16 -33.06 31.97 10.55
N GLU A 17 -31.92 31.28 10.41
CA GLU A 17 -30.85 31.42 9.40
C GLU A 17 -30.10 32.79 9.42
N ILE A 18 -28.78 32.85 9.26
CA ILE A 18 -27.84 31.96 8.56
C ILE A 18 -26.60 31.72 9.45
N MET A 19 -26.21 30.46 9.64
CA MET A 19 -24.95 30.08 10.29
C MET A 19 -24.22 29.10 9.37
N GLY A 20 -23.28 29.64 8.58
CA GLY A 20 -22.53 28.87 7.58
C GLY A 20 -21.41 28.08 8.24
N GLY A 21 -21.72 26.87 8.71
CA GLY A 21 -20.69 25.90 9.09
C GLY A 21 -19.97 25.39 7.84
N LEU A 22 -18.67 25.68 7.72
CA LEU A 22 -17.82 25.16 6.65
C LEU A 22 -17.27 23.78 7.06
N SER A 23 -18.16 22.78 7.10
CA SER A 23 -17.79 21.41 7.47
C SER A 23 -18.55 20.36 6.63
N SER A 24 -17.97 19.16 6.51
CA SER A 24 -18.45 18.00 5.73
C SER A 24 -18.37 18.07 4.18
N LEU A 25 -18.54 19.23 3.54
CA LEU A 25 -18.65 19.27 2.06
C LEU A 25 -17.32 19.10 1.30
N ASP A 26 -16.20 19.64 1.79
CA ASP A 26 -14.91 19.52 1.09
C ASP A 26 -14.24 18.15 1.28
N ARG A 27 -14.37 17.52 2.46
CA ARG A 27 -13.84 16.16 2.71
C ARG A 27 -14.45 15.09 1.78
N LYS A 28 -15.66 15.31 1.25
CA LYS A 28 -16.30 14.42 0.25
C LYS A 28 -15.70 14.54 -1.16
N ARG A 29 -14.88 15.55 -1.43
CA ARG A 29 -14.25 15.80 -2.75
C ARG A 29 -12.92 15.08 -2.94
N ILE A 30 -12.29 14.63 -1.85
CA ILE A 30 -10.90 14.13 -1.78
C ILE A 30 -10.74 12.73 -2.41
N ASN A 31 -11.81 11.94 -2.54
CA ASN A 31 -11.73 10.58 -3.10
C ASN A 31 -11.55 10.55 -4.64
N ASP A 32 -11.90 11.62 -5.36
CA ASP A 32 -11.96 11.66 -6.83
C ASP A 32 -10.61 11.96 -7.55
N PRO A 33 -9.69 12.77 -6.98
CA PRO A 33 -8.38 13.03 -7.61
C PRO A 33 -7.37 11.88 -7.54
N LEU A 34 -7.39 11.08 -6.47
CA LEU A 34 -6.36 10.06 -6.20
C LEU A 34 -6.38 8.93 -7.26
N ASP A 35 -7.56 8.44 -7.65
CA ASP A 35 -7.70 7.44 -8.71
C ASP A 35 -7.19 7.96 -10.07
N LYS A 36 -7.36 9.26 -10.36
CA LYS A 36 -6.88 9.89 -11.62
C LYS A 36 -5.36 10.06 -11.70
N HIS A 37 -4.65 10.08 -10.57
CA HIS A 37 -3.18 10.17 -10.55
C HIS A 37 -2.54 8.78 -10.68
N LEU A 38 -3.17 7.73 -10.15
CA LEU A 38 -2.68 6.35 -10.21
C LEU A 38 -2.81 5.72 -11.60
N GLU A 39 -3.87 6.03 -12.35
CA GLU A 39 -4.07 5.55 -13.74
C GLU A 39 -2.97 6.01 -14.73
N LYS A 40 -2.29 7.13 -14.47
CA LYS A 40 -1.38 7.77 -15.43
C LYS A 40 0.08 7.31 -15.37
N SER A 41 0.47 6.51 -14.37
CA SER A 41 1.87 6.09 -14.16
C SER A 41 2.11 4.61 -14.52
N SER A 42 2.17 4.32 -15.83
CA SER A 42 2.58 3.00 -16.35
C SER A 42 3.61 3.11 -17.48
N PRO A 43 4.84 2.62 -17.29
CA PRO A 43 5.73 2.23 -18.38
C PRO A 43 5.49 0.77 -18.77
N SER A 44 5.21 0.53 -20.06
CA SER A 44 4.93 -0.81 -20.59
C SER A 44 6.18 -1.70 -20.75
N THR A 45 5.90 -2.97 -21.08
CA THR A 45 6.86 -4.07 -21.22
C THR A 45 7.89 -3.91 -22.36
N SER A 46 8.97 -4.68 -22.19
CA SER A 46 10.10 -4.87 -23.10
C SER A 46 9.77 -5.06 -24.58
N ARG A 47 10.56 -4.41 -25.46
CA ARG A 47 10.77 -4.83 -26.84
C ARG A 47 12.26 -4.84 -27.20
N VAL A 48 12.72 -5.99 -27.68
CA VAL A 48 14.06 -6.19 -28.26
C VAL A 48 13.98 -5.92 -29.78
N LEU A 49 14.85 -5.07 -30.31
CA LEU A 49 15.15 -5.00 -31.75
C LEU A 49 16.66 -4.81 -31.98
N LYS A 50 17.13 -5.28 -33.15
CA LYS A 50 18.54 -5.50 -33.47
C LYS A 50 19.27 -4.27 -34.04
N ASP A 51 20.60 -4.34 -33.90
CA ASP A 51 21.67 -3.51 -34.48
C ASP A 51 21.46 -2.87 -35.86
N LYS A 52 22.12 -1.71 -36.02
CA LYS A 52 22.98 -1.43 -37.20
C LYS A 52 24.06 -0.36 -36.92
N SER A 53 25.29 -0.83 -36.66
CA SER A 53 26.59 -0.30 -37.11
C SER A 53 26.85 1.22 -37.26
N SER A 54 27.86 1.73 -36.54
CA SER A 54 28.98 2.47 -37.15
C SER A 54 30.25 2.35 -36.29
N ALA A 55 31.43 2.47 -36.88
CA ALA A 55 32.71 2.09 -36.28
C ALA A 55 33.68 3.27 -36.07
N VAL A 56 34.51 3.23 -35.02
CA VAL A 56 35.86 3.86 -34.99
C VAL A 56 36.85 3.01 -34.18
N LEU A 57 37.88 2.54 -34.90
CA LEU A 57 39.28 2.24 -34.55
C LEU A 57 39.78 2.28 -33.08
N ALA A 58 40.43 1.18 -32.65
CA ALA A 58 41.75 1.19 -31.99
C ALA A 58 42.45 -0.19 -32.15
N THR A 59 43.79 -0.24 -32.10
CA THR A 59 44.63 -1.34 -32.65
C THR A 59 45.54 -2.06 -31.63
N ALA A 60 45.64 -3.40 -31.71
CA ALA A 60 46.83 -4.26 -31.45
C ALA A 60 46.42 -5.77 -31.52
N ALA A 61 46.87 -6.57 -32.51
CA ALA A 61 48.10 -7.38 -32.53
C ALA A 61 48.11 -8.61 -31.57
N VAL A 62 47.52 -9.78 -31.95
CA VAL A 62 48.14 -11.03 -32.53
C VAL A 62 48.97 -11.93 -31.55
N PRO A 63 49.19 -13.25 -31.82
CA PRO A 63 48.23 -14.32 -32.18
C PRO A 63 48.51 -15.70 -31.46
N SER A 64 47.64 -16.72 -31.63
CA SER A 64 47.99 -18.18 -31.68
C SER A 64 46.70 -19.04 -31.80
N THR A 65 46.36 -19.69 -32.91
CA THR A 65 46.83 -20.98 -33.50
C THR A 65 46.49 -22.28 -32.74
N SER A 66 45.48 -23.04 -33.22
CA SER A 66 45.57 -24.50 -33.48
C SER A 66 44.30 -25.09 -34.15
N ALA A 67 44.51 -25.99 -35.13
CA ALA A 67 43.63 -27.08 -35.66
C ALA A 67 42.10 -26.88 -35.92
N GLY A 68 41.46 -27.52 -36.90
CA GLY A 68 41.97 -28.37 -37.98
C GLY A 68 40.95 -29.39 -38.54
N ILE A 69 40.75 -29.39 -39.87
CA ILE A 69 40.33 -30.52 -40.74
C ILE A 69 38.83 -30.95 -40.77
N GLY A 70 38.27 -30.98 -41.99
CA GLY A 70 37.13 -31.81 -42.43
C GLY A 70 35.72 -31.18 -42.37
N GLY A 71 34.83 -31.33 -43.35
CA GLY A 71 34.97 -31.91 -44.71
C GLY A 71 33.61 -32.14 -45.42
N ALA A 72 33.46 -31.55 -46.62
CA ALA A 72 32.55 -31.91 -47.73
C ALA A 72 31.00 -31.97 -47.60
N ALA A 73 30.33 -31.23 -48.52
CA ALA A 73 29.02 -31.48 -49.18
C ALA A 73 27.71 -31.60 -48.35
N GLY A 74 26.53 -31.19 -48.84
CA GLY A 74 26.16 -30.48 -50.07
C GLY A 74 24.70 -30.72 -50.50
N LYS A 75 24.05 -29.72 -51.13
CA LYS A 75 22.68 -29.71 -51.74
C LYS A 75 21.49 -29.78 -50.74
N SER A 76 20.41 -28.98 -50.75
CA SER A 76 19.65 -28.13 -51.71
C SER A 76 18.34 -28.76 -52.24
N HIS A 77 17.17 -28.26 -51.80
CA HIS A 77 15.91 -27.97 -52.55
C HIS A 77 14.81 -27.60 -51.51
N GLN A 78 14.19 -26.41 -51.55
CA GLN A 78 12.91 -26.09 -52.21
C GLN A 78 11.75 -27.01 -51.77
N ARG A 79 10.80 -26.54 -50.92
CA ARG A 79 9.55 -25.83 -51.29
C ARG A 79 8.67 -26.61 -52.29
N LEU A 80 7.44 -26.92 -51.88
CA LEU A 80 6.19 -26.53 -52.57
C LEU A 80 4.94 -26.88 -51.72
N ASP A 81 3.87 -26.12 -51.94
CA ASP A 81 2.57 -26.18 -51.26
C ASP A 81 1.64 -27.23 -51.88
N HIS A 82 0.73 -27.86 -51.09
CA HIS A 82 -0.71 -27.89 -51.46
C HIS A 82 -1.69 -28.34 -50.36
N ARG A 83 -2.98 -28.28 -50.70
CA ARG A 83 -4.17 -28.10 -49.86
C ARG A 83 -5.09 -29.34 -49.82
N ASP A 84 -5.92 -29.41 -48.77
CA ASP A 84 -7.25 -30.04 -48.65
C ASP A 84 -7.47 -31.54 -48.98
N THR A 85 -8.09 -32.30 -48.04
CA THR A 85 -9.52 -32.72 -48.12
C THR A 85 -9.91 -33.90 -47.18
N ARG A 86 -10.81 -33.61 -46.22
CA ARG A 86 -11.89 -34.42 -45.58
C ARG A 86 -11.81 -35.97 -45.48
N SER A 87 -11.97 -36.51 -44.26
CA SER A 87 -13.06 -37.42 -43.77
C SER A 87 -12.57 -38.31 -42.60
N SER A 88 -13.33 -38.84 -41.63
CA SER A 88 -14.60 -38.52 -40.92
C SER A 88 -15.15 -39.82 -40.32
N SER A 89 -15.16 -39.99 -38.97
CA SER A 89 -15.90 -41.10 -38.30
C SER A 89 -16.17 -40.88 -36.80
N THR A 90 -17.35 -40.33 -36.47
CA THR A 90 -18.47 -41.00 -35.73
C THR A 90 -18.10 -42.28 -34.94
N LEU A 91 -18.42 -42.53 -33.66
CA LEU A 91 -19.16 -41.83 -32.55
C LEU A 91 -18.56 -42.33 -31.18
N THR A 92 -18.97 -41.98 -29.95
CA THR A 92 -20.30 -42.09 -29.26
C THR A 92 -20.50 -41.08 -28.12
N THR A 93 -21.77 -40.86 -27.77
CA THR A 93 -22.27 -39.84 -26.84
C THR A 93 -22.47 -40.37 -25.41
N ASN A 94 -22.15 -39.58 -24.39
CA ASN A 94 -22.84 -39.64 -23.09
C ASN A 94 -23.18 -38.22 -22.62
N LYS A 95 -24.45 -38.00 -22.25
CA LYS A 95 -25.06 -36.67 -22.10
C LYS A 95 -25.73 -36.59 -20.74
N ILE A 96 -25.15 -35.82 -19.82
CA ILE A 96 -25.78 -35.43 -18.54
C ILE A 96 -26.00 -33.92 -18.58
N LYS A 97 -27.13 -33.47 -18.04
CA LYS A 97 -27.76 -32.17 -18.31
C LYS A 97 -28.23 -31.52 -17.01
N ALA A 98 -27.61 -30.41 -16.63
CA ALA A 98 -28.03 -29.41 -15.64
C ALA A 98 -26.91 -28.33 -15.62
N SER A 99 -27.13 -27.05 -15.36
CA SER A 99 -28.35 -26.23 -15.34
C SER A 99 -27.83 -24.79 -15.24
N ASP A 100 -27.91 -23.99 -16.30
CA ASP A 100 -27.39 -22.61 -16.26
C ASP A 100 -28.41 -21.70 -15.55
N ASP A 101 -28.14 -21.37 -14.29
CA ASP A 101 -28.77 -20.27 -13.56
C ASP A 101 -27.77 -19.73 -12.52
N GLU A 102 -27.22 -18.56 -12.78
CA GLU A 102 -26.62 -17.66 -11.79
C GLU A 102 -26.84 -16.24 -12.29
N SER A 103 -27.91 -15.61 -11.80
CA SER A 103 -28.22 -14.21 -12.09
C SER A 103 -27.55 -13.33 -11.04
N VAL A 104 -26.45 -12.67 -11.42
CA VAL A 104 -25.80 -11.67 -10.56
C VAL A 104 -26.62 -10.38 -10.55
N THR A 105 -27.52 -10.26 -9.57
CA THR A 105 -28.21 -9.02 -9.24
C THR A 105 -27.22 -8.05 -8.58
N ASP A 106 -26.80 -7.03 -9.34
CA ASP A 106 -26.05 -5.88 -8.81
C ASP A 106 -27.03 -4.96 -8.07
N SER A 107 -27.11 -5.11 -6.74
CA SER A 107 -28.03 -4.36 -5.87
C SER A 107 -27.50 -4.31 -4.44
N GLU A 108 -26.34 -3.66 -4.28
CA GLU A 108 -25.69 -3.40 -2.99
C GLU A 108 -25.66 -1.87 -2.72
N GLU A 109 -26.79 -1.19 -2.98
CA GLU A 109 -27.02 0.19 -2.55
C GLU A 109 -27.18 0.24 -1.03
N SER A 110 -26.03 0.17 -0.36
CA SER A 110 -25.91 0.23 1.09
C SER A 110 -26.12 1.67 1.53
N ASP A 111 -27.37 2.00 1.86
CA ASP A 111 -27.74 3.22 2.57
C ASP A 111 -26.85 3.38 3.80
N VAL A 112 -25.85 4.25 3.71
CA VAL A 112 -25.02 4.62 4.85
C VAL A 112 -25.91 5.40 5.80
N SER A 113 -26.38 4.72 6.85
CA SER A 113 -27.19 5.35 7.89
C SER A 113 -26.34 6.40 8.56
N GLY A 114 -26.58 7.67 8.21
CA GLY A 114 -25.92 8.82 8.79
C GLY A 114 -26.29 8.95 10.25
N SER A 115 -25.51 8.29 11.11
CA SER A 115 -25.47 8.61 12.53
C SER A 115 -24.75 9.94 12.67
N ASP A 116 -25.49 10.98 13.07
CA ASP A 116 -24.93 12.31 13.31
C ASP A 116 -23.84 12.24 14.42
N GLY A 117 -22.66 12.77 14.11
CA GLY A 117 -21.93 13.57 15.10
C GLY A 117 -20.88 12.90 15.99
N ASP A 118 -20.27 11.76 15.62
CA ASP A 118 -18.91 11.48 16.10
C ASP A 118 -17.91 12.17 15.16
N ASP A 119 -17.35 13.30 15.63
CA ASP A 119 -16.28 14.02 14.93
C ASP A 119 -15.05 13.11 14.81
N THR A 120 -14.92 12.46 13.65
CA THR A 120 -13.80 11.55 13.37
C THR A 120 -12.52 12.34 13.32
N SER A 121 -11.62 12.10 14.30
CA SER A 121 -10.33 12.79 14.39
C SER A 121 -9.49 12.58 13.14
N TRP A 122 -8.58 13.52 12.86
CA TRP A 122 -7.64 13.44 11.74
C TRP A 122 -6.86 12.13 11.76
N ILE A 123 -6.42 11.68 12.94
CA ILE A 123 -5.68 10.42 13.13
C ILE A 123 -6.53 9.22 12.70
N SER A 124 -7.78 9.13 13.20
CA SER A 124 -8.64 7.99 12.86
C SER A 124 -9.08 8.03 11.39
N TRP A 125 -9.37 9.22 10.85
CA TRP A 125 -9.61 9.41 9.43
C TRP A 125 -8.43 8.93 8.59
N PHE A 126 -7.20 9.38 8.89
CA PHE A 126 -5.99 9.04 8.17
C PHE A 126 -5.68 7.54 8.23
N CYS A 127 -5.79 6.91 9.40
CA CYS A 127 -5.54 5.47 9.56
C CYS A 127 -6.59 4.59 8.85
N ASN A 128 -7.80 5.09 8.65
CA ASN A 128 -8.86 4.39 7.91
C ASN A 128 -8.90 4.71 6.40
N LEU A 129 -8.02 5.59 5.89
CA LEU A 129 -7.86 5.79 4.44
C LEU A 129 -7.41 4.51 3.73
N ARG A 130 -7.94 4.29 2.53
CA ARG A 130 -7.62 3.12 1.69
C ARG A 130 -6.13 3.08 1.36
N GLY A 131 -5.45 2.02 1.78
CA GLY A 131 -4.01 1.85 1.68
C GLY A 131 -3.26 2.05 3.01
N ASN A 132 -3.83 2.81 3.95
CA ASN A 132 -3.20 3.12 5.24
C ASN A 132 -3.39 2.02 6.31
N GLU A 133 -3.84 0.83 5.92
CA GLU A 133 -4.22 -0.25 6.85
C GLU A 133 -3.04 -0.78 7.68
N PHE A 134 -1.80 -0.37 7.37
CA PHE A 134 -0.60 -0.70 8.14
C PHE A 134 -0.37 0.22 9.35
N PHE A 135 -0.94 1.43 9.37
CA PHE A 135 -0.79 2.33 10.52
C PHE A 135 -1.63 1.86 11.71
N CYS A 136 -1.12 2.06 12.92
CA CYS A 136 -1.97 2.16 14.10
C CYS A 136 -2.26 3.64 14.39
N GLU A 137 -3.39 3.90 15.06
CA GLU A 137 -3.67 5.21 15.64
C GLU A 137 -2.65 5.46 16.76
N VAL A 138 -2.07 6.67 16.79
CA VAL A 138 -1.13 7.13 17.82
C VAL A 138 -1.90 7.92 18.87
N ASP A 139 -1.70 7.62 20.14
CA ASP A 139 -2.32 8.36 21.26
C ASP A 139 -1.99 9.86 21.21
N ASP A 140 -2.99 10.72 21.36
CA ASP A 140 -2.80 12.18 21.43
C ASP A 140 -1.83 12.58 22.55
N GLU A 141 -1.85 11.91 23.71
CA GLU A 141 -0.93 12.22 24.80
C GLU A 141 0.53 11.86 24.49
N TYR A 142 0.79 11.00 23.50
CA TYR A 142 2.15 10.75 23.02
C TYR A 142 2.65 11.89 22.12
N ILE A 143 1.74 12.45 21.31
CA ILE A 143 2.01 13.55 20.39
C ILE A 143 2.16 14.88 21.14
N GLN A 144 1.31 15.14 22.14
CA GLN A 144 1.33 16.36 22.97
C GLN A 144 2.57 16.48 23.86
N ASP A 145 3.36 15.42 24.04
CA ASP A 145 4.65 15.46 24.74
C ASP A 145 5.79 15.77 23.75
N ASP A 146 6.18 17.05 23.69
CA ASP A 146 7.26 17.60 22.86
C ASP A 146 8.57 16.78 22.90
N PHE A 147 8.85 16.08 24.00
CA PHE A 147 10.04 15.24 24.10
C PHE A 147 10.02 14.10 23.07
N ASN A 148 8.86 13.52 22.80
CA ASN A 148 8.68 12.47 21.80
C ASN A 148 8.82 13.00 20.38
N LEU A 149 8.51 14.29 20.15
CA LEU A 149 8.58 14.96 18.85
C LEU A 149 9.95 15.60 18.55
N CYS A 150 10.89 15.55 19.50
CA CYS A 150 12.19 16.22 19.41
C CYS A 150 12.90 16.02 18.05
N GLY A 151 13.30 17.13 17.43
CA GLY A 151 14.01 17.18 16.15
C GLY A 151 13.14 17.08 14.89
N LEU A 152 11.83 16.80 14.97
CA LEU A 152 10.95 16.69 13.80
C LEU A 152 10.66 18.05 13.14
N SER A 153 10.59 19.13 13.90
CA SER A 153 10.38 20.50 13.40
C SER A 153 11.47 21.00 12.43
N SER A 154 12.65 20.39 12.44
CA SER A 154 13.72 20.67 11.48
C SER A 154 13.64 19.87 10.18
N GLN A 155 12.75 18.87 10.13
CA GLN A 155 12.62 17.90 9.03
C GLN A 155 11.31 18.07 8.24
N VAL A 156 10.26 18.59 8.88
CA VAL A 156 8.92 18.75 8.31
C VAL A 156 8.65 20.24 8.03
N PRO A 157 8.27 20.63 6.80
CA PRO A 157 7.83 22.00 6.51
C PRO A 157 6.47 22.28 7.16
N TYR A 158 6.16 23.54 7.48
CA TYR A 158 4.88 23.92 8.13
C TYR A 158 4.58 23.15 9.44
N TYR A 159 5.61 22.70 10.16
CA TYR A 159 5.50 21.79 11.31
C TYR A 159 4.37 22.13 12.30
N ASP A 160 4.26 23.39 12.73
CA ASP A 160 3.25 23.80 13.72
C ASP A 160 1.82 23.63 13.16
N TYR A 161 1.56 24.06 11.93
CA TYR A 161 0.27 23.89 11.26
C TYR A 161 -0.05 22.41 10.95
N ALA A 162 0.97 21.62 10.61
CA ALA A 162 0.83 20.19 10.40
C ALA A 162 0.50 19.46 11.72
N LEU A 163 1.05 19.90 12.84
CA LEU A 163 0.78 19.35 14.17
C LEU A 163 -0.62 19.74 14.67
N ASP A 164 -1.01 21.02 14.50
CA ASP A 164 -2.37 21.51 14.80
C ASP A 164 -3.42 20.69 14.02
N LEU A 165 -3.17 20.42 12.73
CA LEU A 165 -4.05 19.61 11.88
C LEU A 165 -4.17 18.15 12.34
N ILE A 166 -3.06 17.51 12.77
CA ILE A 166 -3.07 16.13 13.29
C ILE A 166 -3.88 16.02 14.59
N LEU A 167 -3.83 17.05 15.43
CA LEU A 167 -4.47 17.10 16.75
C LEU A 167 -5.88 17.73 16.72
N ASP A 168 -6.44 17.99 15.53
CA ASP A 168 -7.72 18.69 15.31
C ASP A 168 -7.84 20.02 16.10
N VAL A 169 -6.73 20.73 16.28
CA VAL A 169 -6.70 22.05 16.95
C VAL A 169 -7.26 23.11 16.00
N GLU A 170 -8.27 23.87 16.45
CA GLU A 170 -8.82 24.99 15.68
C GLU A 170 -7.75 26.06 15.41
N SER A 171 -7.11 26.00 14.23
CA SER A 171 -6.15 27.02 13.83
C SER A 171 -6.90 28.33 13.54
N SER A 172 -6.51 29.42 14.21
CA SER A 172 -7.03 30.78 13.91
C SER A 172 -6.59 31.35 12.55
N HIS A 173 -5.98 30.50 11.71
CA HIS A 173 -5.30 30.83 10.46
C HIS A 173 -5.82 30.03 9.25
N SER A 174 -6.85 29.19 9.40
CA SER A 174 -7.44 28.39 8.30
C SER A 174 -7.75 29.21 7.05
N ASP A 175 -8.26 30.41 7.26
CA ASP A 175 -8.75 31.30 6.20
C ASP A 175 -7.64 32.18 5.59
N MET A 176 -6.39 32.04 6.04
CA MET A 176 -5.25 32.84 5.57
C MET A 176 -4.45 32.18 4.44
N PHE A 177 -4.59 30.88 4.24
CA PHE A 177 -3.82 30.13 3.25
C PHE A 177 -4.53 30.03 1.90
N THR A 178 -3.74 29.98 0.83
CA THR A 178 -4.23 29.58 -0.50
C THR A 178 -4.45 28.07 -0.56
N GLU A 179 -5.27 27.60 -1.51
CA GLU A 179 -5.54 26.17 -1.75
C GLU A 179 -4.23 25.35 -1.89
N GLU A 180 -3.28 25.83 -2.69
CA GLU A 180 -1.93 25.24 -2.86
C GLU A 180 -1.13 25.18 -1.54
N GLN A 181 -1.30 26.14 -0.64
CA GLN A 181 -0.63 26.11 0.68
C GLN A 181 -1.30 25.11 1.63
N ASN A 182 -2.62 24.94 1.56
CA ASN A 182 -3.32 23.91 2.33
C ASN A 182 -2.90 22.51 1.88
N GLU A 183 -2.79 22.24 0.58
CA GLU A 183 -2.25 20.97 0.06
C GLU A 183 -0.83 20.67 0.59
N LEU A 184 0.02 21.70 0.75
CA LEU A 184 1.36 21.56 1.33
C LEU A 184 1.34 21.29 2.84
N VAL A 185 0.37 21.85 3.59
CA VAL A 185 0.17 21.56 5.02
C VAL A 185 -0.38 20.15 5.23
N GLU A 186 -1.34 19.71 4.40
CA GLU A 186 -1.85 18.33 4.42
C GLU A 186 -0.72 17.32 4.15
N SER A 187 0.09 17.53 3.09
CA SER A 187 1.23 16.66 2.81
C SER A 187 2.31 16.70 3.91
N ALA A 188 2.46 17.82 4.60
CA ALA A 188 3.33 17.92 5.78
C ALA A 188 2.77 17.14 6.98
N ALA A 189 1.45 17.16 7.20
CA ALA A 189 0.79 16.38 8.26
C ALA A 189 0.92 14.87 8.03
N GLU A 190 0.72 14.38 6.80
CA GLU A 190 0.97 12.97 6.46
C GLU A 190 2.42 12.55 6.76
N MET A 191 3.39 13.41 6.41
CA MET A 191 4.81 13.16 6.65
C MET A 191 5.17 13.22 8.14
N LEU A 192 4.62 14.19 8.87
CA LEU A 192 4.81 14.33 10.31
C LEU A 192 4.24 13.13 11.06
N TYR A 193 2.99 12.77 10.79
CA TYR A 193 2.34 11.61 11.40
C TYR A 193 3.12 10.31 11.12
N GLY A 194 3.62 10.13 9.89
CA GLY A 194 4.48 9.00 9.57
C GLY A 194 5.79 8.96 10.37
N LEU A 195 6.44 10.12 10.59
CA LEU A 195 7.66 10.24 11.40
C LEU A 195 7.41 10.12 12.92
N ILE A 196 6.20 10.44 13.38
CA ILE A 196 5.73 10.17 14.75
C ILE A 196 5.48 8.66 14.92
N HIS A 197 4.76 8.06 13.97
CA HIS A 197 4.35 6.66 14.01
C HIS A 197 5.54 5.69 14.16
N VAL A 198 6.64 5.88 13.41
CA VAL A 198 7.85 5.04 13.57
C VAL A 198 8.46 5.10 14.98
N ARG A 199 8.36 6.25 15.67
CA ARG A 199 8.77 6.40 17.07
C ARG A 199 7.77 5.71 18.00
N TYR A 200 6.47 5.94 17.79
CA TYR A 200 5.39 5.39 18.61
C TYR A 200 5.36 3.85 18.59
N ILE A 201 5.49 3.20 17.42
CA ILE A 201 5.49 1.72 17.31
C ILE A 201 6.71 1.04 17.96
N SER A 202 7.71 1.83 18.39
CA SER A 202 8.85 1.36 19.20
C SER A 202 8.59 1.46 20.71
N THR A 203 7.47 2.07 21.14
CA THR A 203 7.02 2.12 22.53
C THR A 203 6.23 0.87 22.93
N THR A 204 5.99 0.69 24.23
CA THR A 204 5.14 -0.42 24.73
C THR A 204 3.68 -0.30 24.25
N LYS A 205 3.12 0.91 24.18
CA LYS A 205 1.74 1.14 23.70
C LYS A 205 1.64 0.82 22.20
N GLY A 206 2.49 1.42 21.37
CA GLY A 206 2.50 1.20 19.93
C GLY A 206 2.83 -0.25 19.54
N MET A 207 3.73 -0.93 20.24
CA MET A 207 3.95 -2.37 20.04
C MET A 207 2.69 -3.20 20.33
N ALA A 208 1.88 -2.84 21.32
CA ALA A 208 0.62 -3.51 21.62
C ALA A 208 -0.46 -3.23 20.57
N ALA A 209 -0.60 -1.99 20.10
CA ALA A 209 -1.51 -1.65 19.00
C ALA A 209 -1.16 -2.43 17.72
N MET A 210 0.12 -2.46 17.35
CA MET A 210 0.61 -3.23 16.20
C MET A 210 0.49 -4.75 16.39
N LEU A 211 0.47 -5.26 17.63
CA LEU A 211 0.25 -6.68 17.91
C LEU A 211 -1.19 -7.11 17.57
N GLU A 212 -2.20 -6.29 17.87
CA GLU A 212 -3.58 -6.61 17.50
C GLU A 212 -3.75 -6.63 15.97
N LYS A 213 -3.19 -5.64 15.27
CA LYS A 213 -3.13 -5.62 13.79
C LYS A 213 -2.41 -6.84 13.20
N TYR A 214 -1.32 -7.29 13.83
CA TYR A 214 -0.60 -8.51 13.42
C TYR A 214 -1.45 -9.78 13.57
N LYS A 215 -2.23 -9.90 14.66
CA LYS A 215 -3.16 -11.02 14.88
C LYS A 215 -4.30 -11.03 13.86
N ASN A 216 -4.78 -9.85 13.46
CA ASN A 216 -5.87 -9.66 12.50
C ASN A 216 -5.43 -9.83 11.03
N PHE A 217 -4.13 -10.00 10.78
CA PHE A 217 -3.51 -10.14 9.44
C PHE A 217 -3.55 -8.85 8.59
N ASP A 218 -3.73 -7.67 9.19
CA ASP A 218 -3.81 -6.35 8.52
C ASP A 218 -2.58 -6.08 7.64
N PHE A 219 -1.40 -6.44 8.14
CA PHE A 219 -0.11 -6.34 7.43
C PHE A 219 0.05 -7.35 6.27
N GLY A 220 -1.00 -8.11 5.99
CA GLY A 220 -1.03 -9.17 5.02
C GLY A 220 -0.23 -10.41 5.43
N ARG A 221 0.00 -11.26 4.44
CA ARG A 221 0.59 -12.59 4.59
C ARG A 221 1.75 -12.77 3.62
N CYS A 222 2.72 -13.60 3.98
CA CYS A 222 3.86 -13.94 3.13
C CYS A 222 3.40 -14.56 1.78
N PRO A 223 3.97 -14.14 0.64
CA PRO A 223 3.64 -14.69 -0.67
C PRO A 223 4.29 -16.05 -0.97
N ARG A 224 5.34 -16.46 -0.23
CA ARG A 224 5.97 -17.78 -0.43
C ARG A 224 5.05 -18.91 -0.01
N VAL A 225 4.75 -19.82 -0.94
CA VAL A 225 3.91 -21.01 -0.75
C VAL A 225 4.26 -21.77 0.53
N TYR A 226 5.55 -22.08 0.74
CA TYR A 226 6.03 -22.84 1.91
C TYR A 226 6.06 -22.05 3.24
N CYS A 227 5.72 -20.76 3.23
CA CYS A 227 5.39 -20.05 4.47
C CYS A 227 3.95 -20.31 4.93
N CYS A 228 3.09 -20.88 4.08
CA CYS A 228 1.70 -21.23 4.40
C CYS A 228 0.86 -20.02 4.87
N GLY A 229 1.03 -18.86 4.23
CA GLY A 229 0.26 -17.66 4.57
C GLY A 229 0.59 -17.05 5.95
N GLN A 230 1.82 -17.23 6.44
CA GLN A 230 2.38 -16.57 7.63
C GLN A 230 2.04 -15.06 7.65
N PRO A 231 1.46 -14.52 8.74
CA PRO A 231 1.31 -13.07 8.91
C PRO A 231 2.66 -12.34 8.85
N CYS A 232 2.66 -11.19 8.17
CA CYS A 232 3.83 -10.34 8.01
C CYS A 232 3.81 -9.15 8.98
N LEU A 233 4.90 -8.38 9.02
CA LEU A 233 5.01 -7.10 9.70
C LEU A 233 5.47 -6.04 8.69
N PRO A 234 5.04 -4.78 8.78
CA PRO A 234 5.58 -3.71 7.95
C PRO A 234 7.06 -3.45 8.28
N VAL A 235 7.82 -2.98 7.30
CA VAL A 235 9.24 -2.63 7.46
C VAL A 235 9.67 -1.60 6.41
N GLY A 236 10.51 -0.65 6.79
CA GLY A 236 11.26 0.22 5.91
C GLY A 236 12.62 -0.38 5.53
N GLN A 237 13.10 -0.15 4.31
CA GLN A 237 14.47 -0.50 3.92
C GLN A 237 15.50 0.60 4.28
N SER A 238 15.00 1.75 4.71
CA SER A 238 15.74 2.94 5.11
C SER A 238 14.88 3.71 6.13
N ASP A 239 15.53 4.35 7.10
CA ASP A 239 14.89 5.29 8.03
C ASP A 239 14.89 6.73 7.49
N ILE A 240 15.42 6.95 6.28
CA ILE A 240 15.42 8.25 5.58
C ILE A 240 14.15 8.35 4.72
N PRO A 241 13.30 9.38 4.93
CA PRO A 241 12.11 9.61 4.11
C PRO A 241 12.40 9.70 2.61
N ARG A 242 11.41 9.29 1.82
CA ARG A 242 11.37 9.23 0.35
C ARG A 242 12.44 8.31 -0.27
N SER A 243 13.17 7.54 0.55
CA SER A 243 14.21 6.61 0.09
C SER A 243 13.65 5.29 -0.46
N SER A 244 12.54 4.78 0.09
CA SER A 244 11.92 3.52 -0.34
C SER A 244 10.52 3.39 0.25
N THR A 245 9.57 2.82 -0.48
CA THR A 245 8.24 2.54 0.08
C THR A 245 8.26 1.38 1.07
N VAL A 246 7.21 1.20 1.86
CA VAL A 246 7.07 0.12 2.84
C VAL A 246 7.14 -1.28 2.20
N LYS A 247 7.63 -2.24 2.97
CA LYS A 247 7.72 -3.66 2.62
C LYS A 247 7.07 -4.51 3.71
N ALA A 248 6.72 -5.75 3.37
CA ALA A 248 6.19 -6.74 4.29
C ALA A 248 7.29 -7.75 4.65
N TYR A 249 7.76 -7.74 5.90
CA TYR A 249 8.70 -8.72 6.44
C TYR A 249 7.98 -10.00 6.86
N CYS A 250 8.49 -11.16 6.46
CA CYS A 250 7.99 -12.46 6.89
C CYS A 250 8.93 -13.11 7.92
N ALA A 251 8.48 -13.17 9.18
CA ALA A 251 9.20 -13.80 10.29
C ALA A 251 9.55 -15.28 10.09
N LYS A 252 8.87 -15.98 9.17
CA LYS A 252 9.08 -17.42 8.92
C LYS A 252 10.19 -17.71 7.92
N CYS A 253 10.30 -16.92 6.86
CA CYS A 253 11.38 -17.07 5.88
C CYS A 253 12.49 -16.03 6.00
N GLU A 254 12.37 -15.09 6.94
CA GLU A 254 13.37 -14.07 7.29
C GLU A 254 13.72 -13.19 6.08
N ASP A 255 12.69 -12.73 5.37
CA ASP A 255 12.82 -12.09 4.05
C ASP A 255 11.68 -11.06 3.84
N ILE A 256 11.89 -10.09 2.94
CA ILE A 256 11.01 -8.93 2.70
C ILE A 256 10.33 -8.98 1.33
N TYR A 257 9.10 -8.46 1.25
CA TYR A 257 8.27 -8.49 0.06
C TYR A 257 7.61 -7.14 -0.20
N TYR A 258 7.19 -6.89 -1.44
CA TYR A 258 6.25 -5.81 -1.72
C TYR A 258 4.88 -6.15 -1.11
N PRO A 259 4.15 -5.17 -0.54
CA PRO A 259 2.73 -5.33 -0.19
C PRO A 259 1.92 -5.81 -1.40
N ARG A 260 0.86 -6.60 -1.17
CA ARG A 260 0.02 -7.11 -2.27
C ARG A 260 -1.02 -6.08 -2.73
N SER A 261 -1.47 -5.21 -1.83
CA SER A 261 -2.34 -4.09 -2.17
C SER A 261 -1.55 -3.05 -2.93
N LYS A 262 -2.07 -2.59 -4.08
CA LYS A 262 -1.47 -1.49 -4.83
C LYS A 262 -1.47 -0.18 -4.03
N TYR A 263 -2.50 0.02 -3.20
CA TYR A 263 -2.69 1.24 -2.39
C TYR A 263 -1.61 1.37 -1.30
N GLN A 264 -1.21 0.25 -0.67
CA GLN A 264 -0.09 0.18 0.28
C GLN A 264 1.29 0.39 -0.37
N GLY A 265 1.39 0.28 -1.70
CA GLY A 265 2.67 0.29 -2.43
C GLY A 265 3.41 1.63 -2.43
N ASN A 266 2.70 2.73 -2.13
CA ASN A 266 3.20 4.10 -2.19
C ASN A 266 3.60 4.68 -0.81
N ILE A 267 3.20 4.04 0.29
CA ILE A 267 3.50 4.54 1.64
C ILE A 267 5.01 4.47 1.90
N ASP A 268 5.57 5.48 2.54
CA ASP A 268 6.99 5.53 2.88
C ASP A 268 7.39 4.43 3.87
N GLY A 269 8.50 3.76 3.60
CA GLY A 269 9.06 2.77 4.51
C GLY A 269 9.61 3.40 5.80
N ALA A 270 10.05 4.66 5.74
CA ALA A 270 10.58 5.37 6.91
C ALA A 270 9.55 5.51 8.04
N TYR A 271 8.24 5.48 7.73
CA TYR A 271 7.15 5.57 8.71
C TYR A 271 6.93 4.28 9.54
N PHE A 272 7.66 3.21 9.19
CA PHE A 272 7.74 1.96 9.95
C PHE A 272 9.18 1.65 10.39
N GLY A 273 10.15 2.21 9.67
CA GLY A 273 11.58 2.07 9.95
C GLY A 273 12.14 0.67 9.73
N THR A 274 13.46 0.59 9.83
CA THR A 274 14.24 -0.65 9.67
C THR A 274 14.14 -1.57 10.88
N THR A 275 13.83 -1.01 12.05
CA THR A 275 13.97 -1.68 13.36
C THR A 275 12.71 -2.41 13.83
N PHE A 276 11.52 -1.86 13.53
CA PHE A 276 10.24 -2.29 14.09
C PHE A 276 10.00 -3.82 14.09
N PRO A 277 10.07 -4.55 12.96
CA PRO A 277 9.72 -5.98 12.95
C PRO A 277 10.70 -6.84 13.77
N HIS A 278 11.94 -6.39 13.92
CA HIS A 278 12.96 -7.09 14.69
C HIS A 278 12.75 -6.87 16.19
N LEU A 279 12.49 -5.63 16.61
CA LEU A 279 12.14 -5.27 17.99
C LEU A 279 10.83 -5.96 18.42
N PHE A 280 9.79 -5.90 17.58
CA PHE A 280 8.51 -6.58 17.80
C PHE A 280 8.70 -8.08 18.09
N LEU A 281 9.54 -8.77 17.32
CA LEU A 281 9.83 -10.19 17.51
C LEU A 281 10.83 -10.49 18.64
N MET A 282 11.55 -9.48 19.15
CA MET A 282 12.30 -9.59 20.41
C MET A 282 11.34 -9.51 21.60
N THR A 283 10.42 -8.54 21.60
CA THR A 283 9.38 -8.35 22.64
C THR A 283 8.41 -9.54 22.68
N TYR A 284 7.84 -9.93 21.54
CA TYR A 284 6.87 -11.02 21.42
C TYR A 284 7.52 -12.31 20.92
N GLY A 285 8.62 -12.72 21.56
CA GLY A 285 9.42 -13.88 21.13
C GLY A 285 8.65 -15.20 20.97
N HIS A 286 7.52 -15.37 21.68
CA HIS A 286 6.63 -16.53 21.57
C HIS A 286 5.86 -16.60 20.23
N LEU A 287 5.81 -15.51 19.46
CA LEU A 287 5.19 -15.45 18.13
C LEU A 287 6.16 -15.83 17.00
N LYS A 288 7.44 -16.05 17.28
CA LYS A 288 8.45 -16.45 16.28
C LYS A 288 8.09 -17.82 15.68
N PRO A 289 7.77 -17.90 14.38
CA PRO A 289 7.39 -19.16 13.75
C PRO A 289 8.62 -20.06 13.50
N GLN A 290 8.39 -21.38 13.42
CA GLN A 290 9.40 -22.32 12.94
C GLN A 290 9.68 -22.13 11.45
N LYS A 291 10.95 -22.21 11.05
CA LYS A 291 11.39 -22.05 9.65
C LYS A 291 10.70 -23.08 8.73
N PRO A 292 10.49 -22.78 7.43
CA PRO A 292 9.86 -23.71 6.50
C PRO A 292 10.58 -25.05 6.45
N ALA A 293 9.88 -26.13 6.83
CA ALA A 293 10.42 -27.49 6.82
C ALA A 293 10.75 -28.02 5.42
N GLN A 294 10.23 -27.36 4.37
CA GLN A 294 10.48 -27.68 2.97
C GLN A 294 10.60 -26.42 2.12
N GLY A 295 11.37 -26.52 1.04
CA GLY A 295 11.47 -25.50 -0.01
C GLY A 295 11.11 -26.06 -1.38
N TYR A 296 11.04 -25.20 -2.39
CA TYR A 296 10.74 -25.63 -3.75
C TYR A 296 11.84 -26.55 -4.29
N VAL A 297 11.44 -27.71 -4.81
CA VAL A 297 12.34 -28.65 -5.49
C VAL A 297 11.99 -28.64 -6.97
N PRO A 298 12.76 -27.92 -7.83
CA PRO A 298 12.51 -27.88 -9.26
C PRO A 298 12.67 -29.27 -9.88
N ARG A 299 11.74 -29.65 -10.75
CA ARG A 299 11.71 -30.95 -11.42
C ARG A 299 11.38 -30.83 -12.89
N VAL A 300 12.01 -31.67 -13.71
CA VAL A 300 11.73 -31.84 -15.14
C VAL A 300 11.50 -33.33 -15.39
N PHE A 301 10.35 -33.69 -15.98
CA PHE A 301 9.89 -35.07 -16.14
C PHE A 301 9.97 -35.92 -14.84
N GLY A 302 9.70 -35.30 -13.69
CA GLY A 302 9.78 -35.93 -12.36
C GLY A 302 11.17 -35.95 -11.72
N PHE A 303 12.24 -35.87 -12.50
CA PHE A 303 13.62 -35.83 -12.00
C PHE A 303 13.93 -34.47 -11.37
N LYS A 304 14.63 -34.46 -10.23
CA LYS A 304 15.11 -33.23 -9.58
C LYS A 304 16.19 -32.61 -10.46
N LEU A 305 16.15 -31.29 -10.67
CA LEU A 305 17.28 -30.60 -11.28
C LEU A 305 18.47 -30.57 -10.31
N HIS A 306 19.66 -30.80 -10.84
CA HIS A 306 20.91 -30.61 -10.12
C HIS A 306 21.15 -29.10 -9.90
N ARG A 307 21.82 -28.73 -8.81
CA ARG A 307 22.30 -27.35 -8.65
C ARG A 307 23.61 -27.23 -9.44
N PRO A 308 23.79 -26.21 -10.28
CA PRO A 308 25.08 -25.92 -10.91
C PRO A 308 26.12 -25.48 -9.87
#